data_AF-A0A6J4U8J1-F1
#
_entry.id   AF-A0A6J4U8J1-F1
#
_cell.length_a   1.000
_cell.length_b   1.000
_cell.length_c   1.000
_cell.angle_alpha   90.00
_cell.angle_beta   90.00
_cell.angle_gamma   90.00
#
_symmetry.space_group_name_H-M   'P 1'
#
loop_
_entity.id
_entity.type
_entity.pdbx_description
1 polymer ?
#
loop_
_entity_poly.entity_id
_entity_poly.type
_entity_poly.pdbx_seq_one_letter_code
_entity_poly.pdbx_strand_id
1 'polypeptide(L)'
;MSFENADRPDLWVPDNPDGSGWADVDWASAVRGSRYHYRHGEPLAEARAKRPPFYRIETRLETERIRPHVNTYYVRGDDLADFLAELVWNGGAEVIWQIEPCESPPPEARVRPLASEPGK
;
A
#
# COMPACT_ATOMS: atom_id res chain seq x y z
N MET A 1 -4.63 27.02 41.99
CA MET A 1 -3.48 26.60 41.18
C MET A 1 -3.99 26.23 39.81
N SER A 2 -3.86 27.15 38.87
CA SER A 2 -4.08 26.94 37.45
C SER A 2 -2.89 26.17 36.88
N PHE A 3 -3.17 25.16 36.06
CA PHE A 3 -2.20 24.57 35.14
C PHE A 3 -2.58 25.05 33.73
N GLU A 4 -1.99 26.16 33.31
CA GLU A 4 -1.93 26.55 31.89
C GLU A 4 -0.51 26.33 31.41
N ASN A 5 -0.39 25.51 30.35
CA ASN A 5 0.67 25.36 29.34
C ASN A 5 0.74 23.87 28.94
N ALA A 6 0.71 23.44 27.68
CA ALA A 6 0.52 24.06 26.38
C ALA A 6 0.37 22.89 25.36
N ASP A 7 -0.42 23.08 24.30
CA ASP A 7 -0.41 22.33 23.01
C ASP A 7 -0.42 20.78 22.95
N ARG A 8 -1.59 20.26 22.51
CA ARG A 8 -1.96 19.00 21.80
C ARG A 8 -0.90 17.91 21.52
N PRO A 9 -1.26 16.62 21.73
CA PRO A 9 -0.83 15.53 20.84
C PRO A 9 -1.86 14.38 20.69
N ASP A 10 -3.15 14.66 20.61
CA ASP A 10 -4.27 13.70 20.73
C ASP A 10 -4.32 12.55 19.67
N LEU A 11 -3.28 12.33 18.85
CA LEU A 11 -3.20 11.24 17.86
C LEU A 11 -1.79 10.62 17.71
N TRP A 12 -0.94 10.60 18.74
CA TRP A 12 0.39 10.00 18.65
C TRP A 12 0.52 8.73 19.53
N VAL A 13 0.52 7.57 18.87
CA VAL A 13 0.81 6.25 19.46
C VAL A 13 2.35 6.07 19.46
N PRO A 14 2.93 5.46 20.51
CA PRO A 14 4.33 5.70 20.90
C PRO A 14 5.35 5.23 19.87
N ASP A 15 6.44 6.00 19.76
CA ASP A 15 7.77 5.44 19.52
C ASP A 15 7.91 4.16 20.33
N ASN A 16 8.38 3.08 19.70
CA ASN A 16 8.51 1.80 20.38
C ASN A 16 9.18 1.96 21.75
N PRO A 17 8.65 1.31 22.81
CA PRO A 17 9.24 1.40 24.14
C PRO A 17 10.72 0.98 24.20
N ASP A 18 11.17 0.16 23.24
CA ASP A 18 12.54 -0.34 23.13
C ASP A 18 13.46 0.52 22.24
N GLY A 19 12.94 1.57 21.59
CA GLY A 19 13.70 2.45 20.71
C GLY A 19 14.15 1.83 19.37
N SER A 20 13.69 0.62 19.02
CA SER A 20 14.10 -0.10 17.81
C SER A 20 13.50 0.48 16.51
N GLY A 21 12.46 1.29 16.63
CA GLY A 21 11.65 1.77 15.51
C GLY A 21 10.76 0.68 14.87
N TRP A 22 10.78 -0.56 15.39
CA TRP A 22 9.94 -1.69 14.98
C TRP A 22 9.01 -2.13 16.09
N ALA A 23 7.72 -2.16 15.82
CA ALA A 23 6.67 -2.49 16.78
C ALA A 23 5.97 -3.76 16.35
N ASP A 24 5.68 -4.63 17.32
CA ASP A 24 4.76 -5.74 17.09
C ASP A 24 3.40 -5.17 16.68
N VAL A 25 2.87 -5.69 15.59
CA VAL A 25 1.51 -5.43 15.17
C VAL A 25 0.66 -6.60 15.59
N ASP A 26 -0.09 -6.42 16.68
CA ASP A 26 -1.16 -7.32 17.09
C ASP A 26 -2.40 -7.06 16.22
N TRP A 27 -2.22 -7.29 14.92
CA TRP A 27 -3.37 -7.56 14.08
C TRP A 27 -3.78 -8.93 14.54
N ALA A 28 -5.00 -9.06 15.04
CA ALA A 28 -5.66 -10.35 15.13
C ALA A 28 -5.86 -10.91 13.69
N SER A 29 -4.76 -11.22 13.00
CA SER A 29 -4.68 -12.18 11.91
C SER A 29 -4.90 -13.54 12.57
N ALA A 30 -6.17 -13.74 12.92
CA ALA A 30 -6.72 -14.76 13.80
C ALA A 30 -6.68 -16.18 13.20
N VAL A 31 -5.77 -16.45 12.25
CA VAL A 31 -5.81 -17.69 11.45
C VAL A 31 -4.52 -18.50 11.54
N ARG A 32 -3.34 -17.90 11.81
CA ARG A 32 -2.05 -18.63 11.72
C ARG A 32 -1.04 -18.37 12.84
N GLY A 33 -1.37 -17.57 13.86
CA GLY A 33 -0.49 -17.30 14.99
C GLY A 33 0.83 -16.58 14.63
N SER A 34 0.86 -15.89 13.50
CA SER A 34 2.05 -15.13 13.06
C SER A 34 2.12 -13.77 13.74
N ARG A 35 3.32 -13.36 14.15
CA ARG A 35 3.61 -12.00 14.64
C ARG A 35 4.13 -11.17 13.48
N TYR A 36 3.56 -9.99 13.27
CA TYR A 36 4.02 -9.02 12.30
C TYR A 36 4.72 -7.89 13.02
N HIS A 37 5.67 -7.24 12.36
CA HIS A 37 6.34 -6.05 12.87
C HIS A 37 6.07 -4.89 11.90
N TYR A 38 5.75 -3.71 12.41
CA TYR A 38 5.66 -2.48 11.62
C TYR A 38 6.79 -1.54 12.02
N ARG A 39 7.24 -0.73 11.06
CA ARG A 39 8.14 0.39 11.31
C ARG A 39 7.50 1.65 10.76
N HIS A 40 7.63 2.75 11.49
CA HIS A 40 7.21 4.04 10.97
C HIS A 40 7.98 4.35 9.69
N GLY A 41 7.22 4.69 8.65
CA GLY A 41 7.77 5.17 7.39
C GLY A 41 8.43 6.53 7.54
N GLU A 42 9.21 6.89 6.53
CA GLU A 42 9.73 8.25 6.37
C GLU A 42 8.60 9.28 6.26
N PRO A 43 8.84 10.58 6.53
CA PRO A 43 7.87 11.64 6.28
C PRO A 43 7.29 11.55 4.87
N LEU A 44 5.97 11.81 4.74
CA LEU A 44 5.23 11.58 3.49
C LEU A 44 5.88 12.24 2.26
N ALA A 45 6.41 13.46 2.40
CA ALA A 45 7.05 14.17 1.29
C ALA A 45 8.35 13.47 0.82
N GLU A 46 9.17 13.00 1.76
CA GLU A 46 10.41 12.27 1.46
C GLU A 46 10.10 10.90 0.83
N ALA A 47 9.13 10.19 1.39
CA ALA A 47 8.68 8.91 0.85
C ALA A 47 8.10 9.04 -0.56
N ARG A 48 7.40 10.13 -0.86
CA ARG A 48 6.90 10.44 -2.21
C ARG A 48 8.04 10.75 -3.17
N ALA A 49 9.05 11.51 -2.74
CA ALA A 49 10.20 11.86 -3.59
C ALA A 49 11.03 10.64 -4.01
N LYS A 50 11.10 9.61 -3.16
CA LYS A 50 11.81 8.35 -3.44
C LYS A 50 10.95 7.32 -4.18
N ARG A 51 9.68 7.62 -4.45
CA ARG A 51 8.73 6.64 -4.97
C ARG A 51 9.08 6.28 -6.43
N PRO A 52 9.17 4.99 -6.77
CA PRO A 52 9.21 4.52 -8.15
C PRO A 52 8.05 5.08 -8.98
N PRO A 53 8.27 5.43 -10.26
CA PRO A 53 7.23 5.99 -11.11
C PRO A 53 6.11 4.97 -11.38
N PHE A 54 6.47 3.69 -11.45
CA PHE A 54 5.53 2.58 -11.60
C PHE A 54 5.89 1.41 -10.68
N TYR A 55 4.92 0.53 -10.49
CA TYR A 55 5.06 -0.78 -9.89
C TYR A 55 4.50 -1.84 -10.83
N ARG A 56 5.22 -2.96 -10.95
CA ARG A 56 4.70 -4.19 -11.55
C ARG A 56 4.03 -5.00 -10.45
N ILE A 57 2.76 -5.34 -10.65
CA ILE A 57 1.98 -6.14 -9.71
C ILE A 57 1.59 -7.42 -10.41
N GLU A 58 1.94 -8.55 -9.81
CA GLU A 58 1.46 -9.85 -10.26
C GLU A 58 0.40 -10.36 -9.30
N THR A 59 -0.73 -10.76 -9.85
CA THR A 59 -1.80 -11.43 -9.11
C THR A 59 -2.00 -12.83 -9.67
N ARG A 60 -2.49 -13.75 -8.83
CA ARG A 60 -2.79 -15.12 -9.21
C ARG A 60 -4.23 -15.44 -8.93
N LEU A 61 -4.92 -15.92 -9.96
CA LEU A 61 -6.21 -16.56 -9.79
C LEU A 61 -5.99 -18.03 -9.42
N GLU A 62 -6.18 -18.36 -8.14
CA GLU A 62 -6.10 -19.74 -7.65
C GLU A 62 -7.50 -20.29 -7.40
N THR A 63 -8.14 -20.82 -8.45
CA THR A 63 -9.43 -21.51 -8.32
C THR A 63 -9.36 -22.89 -8.98
N GLU A 64 -10.09 -23.86 -8.44
CA GLU A 64 -10.20 -25.20 -9.03
C GLU A 64 -10.99 -25.22 -10.35
N ARG A 65 -11.76 -24.17 -10.63
CA ARG A 65 -12.68 -24.08 -11.77
C ARG A 65 -12.10 -23.40 -13.00
N ILE A 66 -11.11 -22.52 -12.82
CA ILE A 66 -10.49 -21.73 -13.88
C ILE A 66 -9.02 -22.13 -13.95
N ARG A 67 -8.45 -22.21 -15.15
CA ARG A 67 -7.01 -22.46 -15.29
C ARG A 67 -6.23 -21.40 -14.48
N PRO A 68 -5.30 -21.83 -13.61
CA PRO A 68 -4.43 -20.90 -12.91
C PRO A 68 -3.75 -20.00 -13.94
N HIS A 69 -3.84 -18.70 -13.72
CA HIS A 69 -3.14 -17.73 -14.55
C HIS A 69 -2.64 -16.58 -13.68
N VAL A 70 -1.58 -15.95 -14.19
CA VAL A 70 -0.94 -14.79 -13.59
C VAL A 70 -1.40 -13.58 -14.39
N ASN A 71 -1.96 -12.58 -13.71
CA ASN A 71 -2.22 -11.28 -14.30
C ASN A 71 -1.10 -10.33 -13.90
N THR A 72 -0.59 -9.57 -14.87
CA THR A 72 0.48 -8.58 -14.65
C THR A 72 -0.09 -7.19 -14.91
N TYR A 73 -0.08 -6.36 -13.87
CA TYR A 73 -0.50 -4.97 -13.91
C TYR A 73 0.72 -4.07 -13.77
N TYR A 74 0.67 -2.90 -14.41
CA TYR A 74 1.65 -1.84 -14.25
C TYR A 74 0.92 -0.60 -13.75
N VAL A 75 1.16 -0.25 -12.50
CA VAL A 75 0.40 0.79 -11.78
C VAL A 75 1.33 1.95 -11.49
N ARG A 76 0.87 3.19 -11.66
CA ARG A 76 1.66 4.37 -11.32
C ARG A 76 1.90 4.40 -9.81
N GLY A 77 3.06 4.91 -9.40
CA GLY A 77 3.41 4.99 -7.98
C GLY A 77 2.39 5.76 -7.15
N ASP A 78 1.82 6.84 -7.70
CA ASP A 78 0.80 7.64 -7.01
C ASP A 78 -0.51 6.88 -6.79
N ASP A 79 -0.86 5.96 -7.71
CA ASP A 79 -2.13 5.24 -7.74
C ASP A 79 -2.05 3.87 -7.03
N LEU A 80 -0.86 3.47 -6.56
CA LEU A 80 -0.63 2.14 -5.98
C LEU A 80 -1.55 1.84 -4.80
N ALA A 81 -1.71 2.79 -3.88
CA ALA A 81 -2.52 2.58 -2.68
C ALA A 81 -3.99 2.35 -3.03
N ASP A 82 -4.52 3.13 -3.96
CA ASP A 82 -5.91 3.04 -4.41
C ASP A 82 -6.14 1.72 -5.15
N PHE A 83 -5.23 1.34 -6.06
CA PHE A 83 -5.30 0.06 -6.76
C PHE A 83 -5.32 -1.14 -5.78
N LEU A 84 -4.46 -1.14 -4.76
CA LEU A 84 -4.42 -2.22 -3.77
C LEU A 84 -5.69 -2.25 -2.92
N ALA A 85 -6.23 -1.08 -2.54
CA ALA A 85 -7.48 -0.99 -1.80
C ALA A 85 -8.66 -1.53 -2.62
N GLU A 86 -8.74 -1.19 -3.91
CA GLU A 86 -9.74 -1.73 -4.84
C GLU A 86 -9.62 -3.24 -4.98
N LEU A 87 -8.41 -3.77 -5.13
CA LEU A 87 -8.19 -5.21 -5.29
C LEU A 87 -8.58 -6.00 -4.03
N VAL A 88 -8.27 -5.46 -2.84
CA VAL A 88 -8.70 -6.03 -1.55
C VAL A 88 -10.22 -5.97 -1.40
N TRP A 89 -10.84 -4.84 -1.76
CA TRP A 89 -12.28 -4.64 -1.65
C TRP A 89 -13.09 -5.54 -2.58
N ASN A 90 -12.59 -5.80 -3.80
CA ASN A 90 -13.29 -6.60 -4.81
C ASN A 90 -13.27 -8.12 -4.55
N GLY A 91 -12.79 -8.57 -3.39
CA GLY A 91 -13.22 -9.88 -2.87
C GLY A 91 -12.62 -11.12 -3.55
N GLY A 92 -11.39 -11.04 -4.04
CA GLY A 92 -10.43 -12.14 -3.84
C GLY A 92 -10.60 -13.41 -4.68
N ALA A 93 -10.89 -13.29 -5.96
CA ALA A 93 -10.51 -14.36 -6.88
C ALA A 93 -8.98 -14.34 -7.10
N GLU A 94 -8.41 -13.14 -7.21
CA GLU A 94 -6.98 -12.93 -7.42
C GLU A 94 -6.26 -12.62 -6.11
N VAL A 95 -5.19 -13.38 -5.84
CA VAL A 95 -4.28 -13.15 -4.72
C VAL A 95 -3.11 -12.32 -5.21
N ILE A 96 -2.75 -11.25 -4.49
CA ILE A 96 -1.51 -10.50 -4.76
C ILE A 96 -0.34 -11.46 -4.53
N TRP A 97 0.42 -11.72 -5.58
CA TRP A 97 1.58 -12.60 -5.54
C TRP A 97 2.87 -11.79 -5.36
N GLN A 98 3.00 -10.67 -6.07
CA GLN A 98 4.21 -9.86 -6.07
C GLN A 98 3.92 -8.40 -6.39
N ILE A 99 4.66 -7.49 -5.74
CA ILE A 99 4.68 -6.06 -6.03
C ILE A 99 6.15 -5.65 -6.11
N GLU A 100 6.57 -5.09 -7.24
CA GLU A 100 7.95 -4.65 -7.46
C GLU A 100 8.02 -3.26 -8.11
N PRO A 101 9.02 -2.43 -7.78
CA PRO A 101 9.32 -1.22 -8.54
C PRO A 101 9.52 -1.50 -10.02
N CYS A 102 9.03 -0.60 -10.89
CA CYS A 102 9.20 -0.68 -12.33
C CYS A 102 9.58 0.69 -12.90
N GLU A 103 10.82 0.84 -13.37
CA GLU A 103 11.28 2.09 -13.99
C GLU A 103 10.82 2.23 -15.45
N SER A 104 10.69 1.09 -16.15
CA SER A 104 10.38 1.04 -17.58
C SER A 104 9.18 0.12 -17.84
N PRO A 105 7.94 0.59 -17.60
CA PRO A 105 6.74 -0.17 -17.92
C PRO A 105 6.55 -0.27 -19.45
N PRO A 106 5.77 -1.26 -19.93
CA PRO A 106 5.44 -1.37 -21.34
C PRO A 106 4.70 -0.11 -21.83
N PRO A 107 4.84 0.28 -23.11
CA PRO A 107 4.24 1.50 -23.65
C PRO A 107 2.73 1.62 -23.39
N GLU A 108 2.01 0.49 -23.41
CA GLU A 108 0.57 0.39 -23.22
C GLU A 108 0.13 0.73 -21.79
N ALA A 109 1.01 0.52 -20.81
CA ALA A 109 0.76 0.85 -19.41
C ALA A 109 0.83 2.37 -19.13
N ARG A 110 1.36 3.16 -20.06
CA ARG A 110 1.41 4.62 -19.97
C ARG A 110 0.05 5.19 -20.36
N VAL A 111 -0.99 4.87 -19.58
CA VAL A 111 -2.30 5.47 -19.78
C VAL A 111 -2.15 6.96 -19.47
N ARG A 112 -2.38 7.82 -20.46
CA ARG A 112 -2.43 9.28 -20.26
C ARG A 112 -3.37 9.57 -19.09
N PRO A 113 -3.10 10.61 -18.27
CA PRO A 113 -4.15 11.08 -17.36
C PRO A 113 -5.40 11.29 -18.21
N LEU A 114 -6.52 10.72 -17.78
CA LEU A 114 -7.82 11.04 -18.37
C LEU A 114 -7.87 12.56 -18.44
N ALA A 115 -7.81 13.11 -19.65
CA ALA A 115 -8.00 14.54 -19.84
C ALA A 115 -9.36 14.81 -19.20
N SER A 116 -9.39 15.64 -18.15
CA SER A 116 -10.62 16.09 -17.54
C SER A 116 -11.51 16.56 -18.69
N GLU A 117 -12.59 15.84 -18.95
CA GLU A 117 -13.53 16.29 -19.97
C GLU A 117 -13.97 17.71 -19.55
N PRO A 118 -13.78 18.75 -20.39
CA PRO A 118 -14.37 20.03 -20.08
C PRO A 118 -15.88 19.83 -20.04
N GLY A 119 -16.47 20.24 -18.91
CA GLY A 119 -17.86 19.97 -18.57
C GLY A 119 -18.84 20.20 -19.72
N LYS A 120 -19.78 19.26 -19.84
CA LYS A 120 -21.04 19.50 -20.56
C LYS A 120 -21.98 20.34 -19.69
#